data_AF-A0A9X9XE03-F1
#
_entry.id   AF-A0A9X9XE03-F1
#
_cell.length_a   1.000
_cell.length_b   1.000
_cell.length_c   1.000
_cell.angle_alpha   90.00
_cell.angle_beta   90.00
_cell.angle_gamma   90.00
#
_symmetry.space_group_name_H-M   'P 1'
#
loop_
_entity.id
_entity.type
_entity.pdbx_description
1 polymer ?
#
loop_
_entity_poly.entity_id
_entity_poly.type
_entity_poly.pdbx_seq_one_letter_code
_entity_poly.pdbx_strand_id
1 'polypeptide(L)'
;MSQRNLFPKGALPRGLQAGFDAFWAAYPPRRPNPRAMAEMAFARAVRDGAAPGDLVRAAEAYAAELRERGIGSEFIVHASTFLRQRRYEDYLRAPIAEAPARAAPAADIDHPLWPLLRGRLSETDFRHWIEPLRCVSIVAGAHAVLMAPNRFYRDWVRQHFDLALKAGLGVRILDIEIAEDLRA
;
A
#
# COMPACT_ATOMS: atom_id res chain seq x y z
N MET A 1 -27.33 -2.51 23.34
CA MET A 1 -26.48 -1.77 22.39
C MET A 1 -26.76 -2.30 20.99
N SER A 2 -27.52 -1.57 20.19
CA SER A 2 -28.07 -2.04 18.91
C SER A 2 -27.01 -1.98 17.81
N GLN A 3 -26.64 -3.12 17.22
CA GLN A 3 -25.76 -3.14 16.04
C GLN A 3 -26.52 -2.55 14.85
N ARG A 4 -26.20 -1.32 14.45
CA ARG A 4 -26.67 -0.75 13.17
C ARG A 4 -26.00 -1.54 12.04
N ASN A 5 -26.76 -2.47 11.46
CA ASN A 5 -26.44 -3.08 10.18
C ASN A 5 -26.44 -1.96 9.12
N LEU A 6 -25.26 -1.41 8.84
CA LEU A 6 -25.04 -0.28 7.93
C LEU A 6 -25.15 -0.65 6.43
N PHE A 7 -25.41 -1.91 6.11
CA PHE A 7 -25.56 -2.38 4.73
C PHE A 7 -26.90 -3.10 4.57
N PRO A 8 -27.87 -2.53 3.83
CA PRO A 8 -29.06 -3.27 3.41
C PRO A 8 -28.66 -4.46 2.55
N LYS A 9 -29.49 -5.52 2.55
CA LYS A 9 -29.32 -6.63 1.59
C LYS A 9 -29.48 -6.08 0.17
N GLY A 10 -28.37 -5.98 -0.56
CA GLY A 10 -28.35 -5.65 -1.98
C GLY A 10 -27.65 -4.32 -2.28
N ALA A 11 -26.46 -4.43 -2.87
CA ALA A 11 -25.60 -3.37 -3.41
C ALA A 11 -24.74 -2.57 -2.43
N LEU A 12 -23.51 -2.28 -2.87
CA LEU A 12 -22.56 -1.42 -2.18
C LEU A 12 -23.02 0.06 -2.25
N PRO A 13 -22.69 0.91 -1.25
CA PRO A 13 -22.82 2.36 -1.40
C PRO A 13 -22.12 2.84 -2.67
N ARG A 14 -22.68 3.85 -3.37
CA ARG A 14 -22.12 4.34 -4.65
C ARG A 14 -20.62 4.64 -4.60
N GLY A 15 -20.13 5.19 -3.50
CA GLY A 15 -18.70 5.47 -3.31
C GLY A 15 -17.81 4.22 -3.22
N LEU A 16 -18.34 3.10 -2.74
CA LEU A 16 -17.65 1.81 -2.73
C LEU A 16 -17.87 1.00 -4.00
N GLN A 17 -19.00 1.20 -4.68
CA GLN A 17 -19.33 0.50 -5.93
C GLN A 17 -18.27 0.76 -7.00
N ALA A 18 -17.86 2.02 -7.21
CA ALA A 18 -16.82 2.36 -8.18
C ALA A 18 -15.47 1.67 -7.88
N GLY A 19 -15.07 1.63 -6.60
CA GLY A 19 -13.86 0.92 -6.18
C GLY A 19 -13.97 -0.60 -6.38
N PHE A 20 -15.14 -1.17 -6.12
CA PHE A 20 -15.39 -2.58 -6.37
C PHE A 20 -15.38 -2.91 -7.87
N ASP A 21 -15.97 -2.08 -8.72
CA ASP A 21 -15.98 -2.29 -10.16
C ASP A 21 -14.56 -2.25 -10.74
N ALA A 22 -13.73 -1.31 -10.28
CA ALA A 22 -12.31 -1.26 -10.62
C ALA A 22 -11.57 -2.53 -10.14
N PHE A 23 -11.82 -2.96 -8.90
CA PHE A 23 -11.24 -4.20 -8.37
C PHE A 23 -11.66 -5.41 -9.19
N TRP A 24 -12.94 -5.50 -9.56
CA TRP A 24 -13.49 -6.61 -10.32
C TRP A 24 -12.94 -6.68 -11.74
N ALA A 25 -12.69 -5.52 -12.37
CA ALA A 25 -12.04 -5.43 -13.67
C ALA A 25 -10.56 -5.84 -13.63
N ALA A 26 -9.85 -5.47 -12.56
CA ALA A 26 -8.44 -5.82 -12.36
C ALA A 26 -8.24 -7.29 -11.97
N TYR A 27 -9.20 -7.89 -11.24
CA TYR A 27 -9.08 -9.24 -10.72
C TYR A 27 -9.01 -10.28 -11.85
N PRO A 28 -8.10 -11.27 -11.79
CA PRO A 28 -7.90 -12.21 -12.87
C PRO A 28 -9.14 -13.11 -13.07
N PRO A 29 -9.47 -13.47 -14.32
CA PRO A 29 -10.70 -14.19 -14.64
C PRO A 29 -10.68 -15.61 -14.07
N ARG A 30 -11.72 -15.96 -13.31
CA ARG A 30 -11.91 -17.30 -12.72
C ARG A 30 -13.36 -17.77 -12.87
N ARG A 31 -13.55 -19.09 -13.03
CA ARG A 31 -14.87 -19.73 -12.96
C ARG A 31 -14.83 -20.95 -12.04
N PRO A 32 -15.77 -21.09 -11.09
CA PRO A 32 -16.78 -20.10 -10.68
C PRO A 32 -16.14 -18.91 -9.92
N ASN A 33 -16.72 -17.71 -10.01
CA ASN A 33 -16.34 -16.56 -9.16
C ASN A 33 -17.58 -15.72 -8.82
N PRO A 34 -18.29 -16.02 -7.72
CA PRO A 34 -19.55 -15.36 -7.40
C PRO A 34 -19.35 -13.88 -7.01
N ARG A 35 -19.80 -12.97 -7.88
CA ARG A 35 -19.65 -11.51 -7.72
C ARG A 35 -20.23 -10.99 -6.41
N ALA A 36 -21.44 -11.39 -6.03
CA ALA A 36 -22.09 -10.96 -4.79
C ALA A 36 -21.26 -11.27 -3.53
N MET A 37 -20.57 -12.42 -3.50
CA MET A 37 -19.71 -12.79 -2.38
C MET A 37 -18.43 -11.97 -2.32
N ALA A 38 -17.92 -11.56 -3.48
CA ALA A 38 -16.79 -10.66 -3.59
C ALA A 38 -17.16 -9.23 -3.16
N GLU A 39 -18.34 -8.73 -3.56
CA GLU A 39 -18.86 -7.41 -3.13
C GLU A 39 -18.94 -7.34 -1.60
N MET A 40 -19.54 -8.35 -0.96
CA MET A 40 -19.61 -8.41 0.51
C MET A 40 -18.24 -8.46 1.17
N ALA A 41 -17.29 -9.23 0.58
CA ALA A 41 -15.94 -9.32 1.10
C ALA A 41 -15.17 -8.01 0.92
N PHE A 42 -15.40 -7.29 -0.17
CA PHE A 42 -14.79 -5.99 -0.47
C PHE A 42 -15.31 -4.93 0.51
N ALA A 43 -16.62 -4.85 0.72
CA ALA A 43 -17.22 -3.96 1.72
C ALA A 43 -16.63 -4.20 3.10
N ARG A 44 -16.48 -5.48 3.47
CA ARG A 44 -15.88 -5.88 4.74
C ARG A 44 -14.42 -5.45 4.83
N ALA A 45 -13.61 -5.72 3.81
CA ALA A 45 -12.20 -5.31 3.80
C ALA A 45 -12.05 -3.80 3.95
N VAL A 46 -12.88 -3.01 3.26
CA VAL A 46 -12.85 -1.54 3.37
C VAL A 46 -13.29 -1.07 4.75
N ARG A 47 -14.35 -1.67 5.31
CA ARG A 47 -14.78 -1.39 6.69
C ARG A 47 -13.70 -1.74 7.71
N ASP A 48 -12.96 -2.82 7.46
CA ASP A 48 -11.88 -3.30 8.33
C ASP A 48 -10.57 -2.48 8.13
N GLY A 49 -10.58 -1.45 7.27
CA GLY A 49 -9.52 -0.45 7.14
C GLY A 49 -8.74 -0.46 5.82
N ALA A 50 -9.04 -1.36 4.88
CA ALA A 50 -8.37 -1.39 3.58
C ALA A 50 -8.86 -0.24 2.67
N ALA A 51 -7.95 0.50 2.04
CA ALA A 51 -8.35 1.48 1.04
C ALA A 51 -8.88 0.76 -0.22
N PRO A 52 -10.00 1.19 -0.82
CA PRO A 52 -10.49 0.61 -2.07
C PRO A 52 -9.44 0.56 -3.18
N GLY A 53 -8.62 1.62 -3.32
CA GLY A 53 -7.54 1.68 -4.31
C GLY A 53 -6.41 0.69 -4.06
N ASP A 54 -6.10 0.38 -2.81
CA ASP A 54 -5.11 -0.64 -2.46
C ASP A 54 -5.60 -2.04 -2.85
N LEU A 55 -6.88 -2.34 -2.64
CA LEU A 55 -7.47 -3.61 -3.07
C LEU A 55 -7.38 -3.78 -4.60
N VAL A 56 -7.56 -2.69 -5.37
CA VAL A 56 -7.38 -2.70 -6.83
C VAL A 56 -5.93 -3.01 -7.19
N ARG A 57 -4.96 -2.27 -6.63
CA ARG A 57 -3.53 -2.47 -6.90
C ARG A 57 -3.08 -3.90 -6.57
N ALA A 58 -3.54 -4.44 -5.44
CA ALA A 58 -3.25 -5.81 -5.04
C ALA A 58 -3.84 -6.83 -6.03
N ALA A 59 -5.04 -6.58 -6.57
CA ALA A 59 -5.64 -7.43 -7.59
C ALA A 59 -4.85 -7.40 -8.91
N GLU A 60 -4.36 -6.22 -9.32
CA GLU A 60 -3.51 -6.06 -10.51
C GLU A 60 -2.18 -6.81 -10.37
N ALA A 61 -1.50 -6.65 -9.23
CA ALA A 61 -0.25 -7.35 -8.93
C ALA A 61 -0.46 -8.86 -8.88
N TYR A 62 -1.56 -9.33 -8.28
CA TYR A 62 -1.92 -10.74 -8.30
C TYR A 62 -2.15 -11.26 -9.73
N ALA A 63 -2.87 -10.50 -10.57
CA ALA A 63 -3.06 -10.86 -11.96
C ALA A 63 -1.74 -10.91 -12.74
N ALA A 64 -0.79 -10.01 -12.46
CA ALA A 64 0.53 -10.00 -13.09
C ALA A 64 1.34 -11.25 -12.71
N GLU A 65 1.43 -11.59 -11.42
CA GLU A 65 2.13 -12.79 -10.94
C GLU A 65 1.61 -14.07 -11.61
N LEU A 66 0.28 -14.20 -11.75
CA LEU A 66 -0.32 -15.36 -12.41
C LEU A 66 0.07 -15.46 -13.90
N ARG A 67 0.16 -14.32 -14.61
CA ARG A 67 0.58 -14.29 -16.01
C ARG A 67 2.05 -14.67 -16.15
N GLU A 68 2.92 -14.14 -15.30
CA GLU A 68 4.36 -14.46 -15.29
C GLU A 68 4.61 -15.94 -15.03
N ARG A 69 3.85 -16.53 -14.10
CA ARG A 69 3.97 -17.95 -13.75
C ARG A 69 3.20 -18.88 -14.68
N GLY A 70 2.46 -18.35 -15.66
CA GLY A 70 1.63 -19.15 -16.56
C GLY A 70 0.54 -19.96 -15.84
N ILE A 71 0.01 -19.46 -14.72
CA ILE A 71 -0.96 -20.20 -13.90
C ILE A 71 -2.34 -20.19 -14.58
N GLY A 72 -2.87 -21.38 -14.83
CA GLY A 72 -4.20 -21.58 -15.40
C GLY A 72 -5.34 -21.08 -14.51
N SER A 73 -6.46 -20.70 -15.13
CA SER A 73 -7.60 -20.07 -14.46
C SER A 73 -8.25 -20.92 -13.35
N GLU A 74 -8.06 -22.24 -13.39
CA GLU A 74 -8.57 -23.17 -12.37
C GLU A 74 -7.82 -23.10 -11.02
N PHE A 75 -6.59 -22.56 -11.00
CA PHE A 75 -5.76 -22.44 -9.80
C PHE A 75 -5.82 -21.04 -9.16
N ILE A 76 -6.50 -20.10 -9.81
CA ILE A 76 -6.72 -18.75 -9.30
C ILE A 76 -7.59 -18.82 -8.04
N VAL A 77 -7.36 -18.02 -7.01
CA VAL A 77 -8.23 -18.03 -5.83
C VAL A 77 -9.53 -17.26 -6.12
N HIS A 78 -10.67 -17.63 -5.52
CA HIS A 78 -11.89 -16.79 -5.60
C HIS A 78 -11.61 -15.39 -5.04
N ALA A 79 -12.17 -14.36 -5.68
CA ALA A 79 -12.01 -12.97 -5.23
C ALA A 79 -12.49 -12.75 -3.79
N SER A 80 -13.58 -13.42 -3.41
CA SER A 80 -14.08 -13.39 -2.02
C SER A 80 -13.10 -14.01 -1.02
N THR A 81 -12.42 -15.10 -1.38
CA THR A 81 -11.39 -15.73 -0.54
C THR A 81 -10.14 -14.87 -0.45
N PHE A 82 -9.70 -14.29 -1.57
CA PHE A 82 -8.58 -13.35 -1.63
C PHE A 82 -8.79 -12.17 -0.67
N LEU A 83 -9.99 -11.58 -0.68
CA LEU A 83 -10.36 -10.48 0.21
C LEU A 83 -10.52 -10.92 1.67
N ARG A 84 -11.23 -12.02 1.93
CA ARG A 84 -11.50 -12.49 3.32
C ARG A 84 -10.25 -12.93 4.06
N GLN A 85 -9.32 -13.57 3.37
CA GLN A 85 -8.06 -14.05 3.94
C GLN A 85 -6.98 -12.96 3.96
N ARG A 86 -7.31 -11.72 3.58
CA ARG A 86 -6.37 -10.60 3.50
C ARG A 86 -5.14 -10.89 2.63
N ARG A 87 -5.28 -11.78 1.63
CA ARG A 87 -4.19 -12.12 0.71
C ARG A 87 -3.71 -10.91 -0.09
N TYR A 88 -4.59 -9.91 -0.26
CA TYR A 88 -4.22 -8.64 -0.88
C TYR A 88 -3.00 -8.00 -0.21
N GLU A 89 -2.77 -8.21 1.09
CA GLU A 89 -1.62 -7.64 1.81
C GLU A 89 -0.27 -8.12 1.27
N ASP A 90 -0.19 -9.38 0.81
CA ASP A 90 1.00 -9.93 0.18
C ASP A 90 1.33 -9.21 -1.12
N TYR A 91 0.30 -8.67 -1.79
CA TYR A 91 0.38 -7.93 -3.05
C TYR A 91 0.33 -6.40 -2.87
N LEU A 92 0.14 -5.92 -1.63
CA LEU A 92 0.34 -4.51 -1.26
C LEU A 92 1.80 -4.20 -0.96
N ARG A 93 2.63 -5.23 -0.85
CA ARG A 93 4.08 -5.13 -0.70
C ARG A 93 4.62 -4.25 -1.83
N ALA A 94 5.27 -3.15 -1.43
CA ALA A 94 6.16 -2.37 -2.29
C ALA A 94 7.06 -3.34 -3.08
N PRO A 95 7.36 -3.07 -4.37
CA PRO A 95 8.12 -3.98 -5.22
C PRO A 95 9.34 -4.48 -4.43
N ILE A 96 9.47 -5.79 -4.36
CA ILE A 96 10.72 -6.39 -3.91
C ILE A 96 11.78 -5.76 -4.82
N ALA A 97 12.74 -5.06 -4.21
CA ALA A 97 13.86 -4.48 -4.90
C ALA A 97 14.61 -5.60 -5.62
N GLU A 98 14.27 -5.84 -6.88
CA GLU A 98 15.20 -6.37 -7.85
C GLU A 98 16.18 -5.24 -8.18
N ALA A 99 17.40 -5.38 -7.67
CA ALA A 99 18.53 -4.52 -7.96
C ALA A 99 18.96 -4.64 -9.45
N PRO A 100 19.81 -3.74 -9.95
CA PRO A 100 19.54 -2.35 -10.25
C PRO A 100 19.53 -2.14 -11.79
N ALA A 101 18.41 -1.72 -12.37
CA ALA A 101 18.42 -1.25 -13.75
C ALA A 101 18.90 0.21 -13.79
N ARG A 102 20.19 0.37 -14.10
CA ARG A 102 20.88 1.56 -14.65
C ARG A 102 20.17 2.91 -14.44
N ALA A 103 20.70 3.69 -13.50
CA ALA A 103 20.32 5.09 -13.29
C ALA A 103 20.44 5.91 -14.59
N ALA A 104 19.29 6.36 -15.09
CA ALA A 104 19.19 7.54 -15.94
C ALA A 104 19.42 8.79 -15.07
N PRO A 105 19.91 9.92 -15.63
CA PRO A 105 20.21 11.11 -14.84
C PRO A 105 18.94 11.65 -14.19
N ALA A 106 19.02 11.80 -12.87
CA ALA A 106 17.96 12.31 -12.01
C ALA A 106 17.53 13.71 -12.46
N ALA A 107 16.24 13.90 -12.72
CA ALA A 107 15.64 15.22 -12.62
C ALA A 107 15.62 15.58 -11.13
N ASP A 108 16.14 16.76 -10.78
CA ASP A 108 16.37 17.19 -9.41
C ASP A 108 15.05 17.27 -8.62
N ILE A 109 14.76 16.24 -7.82
CA ILE A 109 13.81 16.34 -6.72
C ILE A 109 14.48 17.22 -5.65
N ASP A 110 14.00 18.45 -5.51
CA ASP A 110 14.45 19.40 -4.49
C ASP A 110 13.84 19.03 -3.12
N HIS A 111 14.35 17.95 -2.53
CA HIS A 111 13.94 17.49 -1.20
C HIS A 111 15.17 17.10 -0.36
N PRO A 112 15.28 17.54 0.91
CA PRO A 112 16.47 17.31 1.73
C PRO A 112 16.81 15.82 1.96
N LEU A 113 15.79 14.95 1.90
CA LEU A 113 15.98 13.50 2.01
C LEU A 113 16.41 12.83 0.69
N TRP A 114 16.21 13.48 -0.46
CA TRP A 114 16.46 12.86 -1.77
C TRP A 114 17.94 12.52 -1.97
N PRO A 115 18.92 13.40 -1.69
CA PRO A 115 20.34 13.07 -1.82
C PRO A 115 20.80 11.89 -0.96
N LEU A 116 20.14 11.65 0.18
CA LEU A 116 20.48 10.58 1.13
C LEU A 116 19.90 9.22 0.71
N LEU A 117 18.75 9.25 0.04
CA LEU A 117 17.96 8.07 -0.31
C LEU A 117 18.04 7.69 -1.80
N ARG A 118 18.52 8.59 -2.66
CA ARG A 118 18.76 8.28 -4.08
C ARG A 118 19.68 7.06 -4.20
N GLY A 119 19.26 6.09 -5.01
CA GLY A 119 19.98 4.82 -5.18
C GLY A 119 19.65 3.73 -4.13
N ARG A 120 18.93 4.06 -3.06
CA ARG A 120 18.34 3.08 -2.13
C ARG A 120 16.85 2.86 -2.39
N LEU A 121 16.19 3.86 -2.97
CA LEU A 121 14.77 3.87 -3.28
C LEU A 121 14.57 4.25 -4.75
N SER A 122 13.47 3.78 -5.34
CA SER A 122 13.03 4.30 -6.63
C SER A 122 12.52 5.74 -6.49
N GLU A 123 12.55 6.50 -7.58
CA GLU A 123 12.02 7.87 -7.60
C GLU A 123 10.53 7.91 -7.27
N THR A 124 9.77 6.96 -7.80
CA THR A 124 8.34 6.79 -7.57
C THR A 124 8.04 6.55 -6.09
N ASP A 125 8.77 5.63 -5.45
CA ASP A 125 8.57 5.36 -4.02
C ASP A 125 8.92 6.57 -3.16
N PHE A 126 9.97 7.29 -3.53
CA PHE A 126 10.34 8.51 -2.85
C PHE A 126 9.23 9.56 -2.92
N ARG A 127 8.73 9.87 -4.12
CA ARG A 127 7.65 10.88 -4.31
C ARG A 127 6.36 10.49 -3.62
N HIS A 128 5.99 9.21 -3.67
CA HIS A 128 4.71 8.77 -3.09
C HIS A 128 4.73 8.68 -1.57
N TRP A 129 5.85 8.28 -0.97
CA TRP A 129 5.86 7.85 0.43
C TRP A 129 6.83 8.60 1.32
N ILE A 130 7.90 9.16 0.76
CA ILE A 130 8.96 9.84 1.52
C ILE A 130 8.87 11.36 1.40
N GLU A 131 8.59 11.88 0.22
CA GLU A 131 8.39 13.31 -0.04
C GLU A 131 7.27 13.93 0.83
N PRO A 132 6.16 13.24 1.15
CA PRO A 132 5.16 13.78 2.07
C PRO A 132 5.59 13.81 3.54
N LEU A 133 6.71 13.16 3.89
CA LEU A 133 7.22 13.15 5.26
C LEU A 133 8.01 14.42 5.53
N ARG A 134 7.71 15.09 6.64
CA ARG A 134 8.52 16.21 7.10
C ARG A 134 9.65 15.70 7.98
N CYS A 135 10.88 15.99 7.59
CA CYS A 135 12.02 15.74 8.45
C CYS A 135 12.06 16.78 9.57
N VAL A 136 12.00 16.33 10.83
CA VAL A 136 12.01 17.20 12.02
C VAL A 136 13.42 17.34 12.56
N SER A 137 14.10 16.21 12.73
CA SER A 137 15.45 16.14 13.28
C SER A 137 16.17 14.91 12.75
N ILE A 138 17.46 15.05 12.44
CA ILE A 138 18.36 13.94 12.12
C ILE A 138 19.64 14.14 12.92
N VAL A 139 19.98 13.16 13.75
CA VAL A 139 21.26 13.08 14.45
C VAL A 139 22.00 11.86 13.91
N ALA A 140 22.97 12.11 13.03
CA ALA A 140 23.77 11.06 12.39
C ALA A 140 24.37 10.10 13.44
N GLY A 141 24.24 8.80 13.18
CA GLY A 141 24.72 7.73 14.05
C GLY A 141 23.82 7.41 15.25
N ALA A 142 22.78 8.21 15.51
CA ALA A 142 21.91 8.08 16.69
C ALA A 142 20.44 7.88 16.31
N HIS A 143 19.69 8.97 16.07
CA HIS A 143 18.25 8.93 15.86
C HIS A 143 17.79 9.95 14.82
N ALA A 144 16.67 9.67 14.15
CA ALA A 144 15.95 10.64 13.33
C ALA A 144 14.46 10.63 13.66
N VAL A 145 13.83 11.79 13.57
CA VAL A 145 12.40 12.00 13.76
C VAL A 145 11.80 12.54 12.46
N LEU A 146 10.86 11.79 11.90
CA LEU A 146 10.08 12.17 10.72
C LEU A 146 8.62 12.35 11.13
N MET A 147 7.93 13.32 10.53
CA MET A 147 6.49 13.50 10.69
C MET A 147 5.77 13.01 9.44
N ALA A 148 4.91 12.02 9.63
CA ALA A 148 3.98 11.54 8.64
C ALA A 148 2.69 12.40 8.62
N PRO A 149 2.08 12.60 7.44
CA PRO A 149 0.81 13.32 7.32
C PRO A 149 -0.33 12.69 8.12
N ASN A 150 -0.35 11.37 8.24
CA ASN A 150 -1.37 10.61 8.96
C ASN A 150 -0.82 9.23 9.39
N ARG A 151 -1.61 8.52 10.21
CA ARG A 151 -1.26 7.19 10.73
C ARG A 151 -0.94 6.17 9.63
N PHE A 152 -1.69 6.19 8.53
CA PHE A 152 -1.48 5.24 7.43
C PHE A 152 -0.08 5.42 6.82
N TYR A 153 0.32 6.67 6.52
CA TYR A 153 1.67 6.95 6.03
C TYR A 153 2.74 6.48 7.00
N ARG A 154 2.56 6.76 8.31
CA ARG A 154 3.50 6.32 9.34
C ARG A 154 3.67 4.80 9.33
N ASP A 155 2.56 4.07 9.43
CA ASP A 155 2.57 2.62 9.59
C ASP A 155 3.11 1.95 8.30
N TRP A 156 2.72 2.46 7.14
CA TRP A 156 3.16 1.93 5.84
C TRP A 156 4.65 2.18 5.59
N VAL A 157 5.14 3.40 5.84
CA VAL A 157 6.57 3.75 5.71
C VAL A 157 7.40 2.94 6.70
N ARG A 158 6.96 2.81 7.94
CA ARG A 158 7.66 2.01 8.95
C ARG A 158 7.73 0.53 8.57
N GLN A 159 6.69 -0.01 7.96
CA GLN A 159 6.68 -1.41 7.56
C GLN A 159 7.60 -1.70 6.36
N HIS A 160 7.68 -0.79 5.40
CA HIS A 160 8.31 -1.07 4.10
C HIS A 160 9.67 -0.37 3.89
N PHE A 161 9.92 0.75 4.57
CA PHE A 161 11.07 1.63 4.31
C PHE A 161 11.96 1.87 5.53
N ASP A 162 11.65 1.30 6.71
CA ASP A 162 12.42 1.51 7.95
C ASP A 162 13.91 1.23 7.78
N LEU A 163 14.27 0.10 7.17
CA LEU A 163 15.67 -0.27 6.95
C LEU A 163 16.37 0.68 5.97
N ALA A 164 15.71 1.01 4.86
CA ALA A 164 16.26 1.90 3.83
C ALA A 164 16.44 3.33 4.37
N LEU A 165 15.50 3.81 5.18
CA LEU A 165 15.55 5.12 5.83
C LEU A 165 16.65 5.17 6.89
N LYS A 166 16.76 4.19 7.79
CA LYS A 166 17.84 4.13 8.77
C LYS A 166 19.21 4.11 8.11
N ALA A 167 19.37 3.29 7.07
CA ALA A 167 20.62 3.19 6.32
C ALA A 167 20.96 4.48 5.55
N GLY A 168 19.96 5.14 4.94
CA GLY A 168 20.16 6.38 4.19
C GLY A 168 20.43 7.59 5.08
N LEU A 169 19.73 7.69 6.20
CA LEU A 169 19.91 8.74 7.20
C LEU A 169 21.14 8.49 8.10
N GLY A 170 21.69 7.27 8.06
CA GLY A 170 22.81 6.86 8.91
C GLY A 170 22.46 6.83 10.40
N VAL A 171 21.22 6.49 10.76
CA VAL A 171 20.73 6.48 12.15
C VAL A 171 20.42 5.07 12.63
N ARG A 172 20.47 4.85 13.95
CA ARG A 172 20.11 3.55 14.55
C ARG A 172 18.62 3.49 14.88
N ILE A 173 18.06 4.62 15.30
CA ILE A 173 16.66 4.76 15.70
C ILE A 173 15.96 5.67 14.69
N LEU A 174 14.78 5.25 14.25
CA LEU A 174 13.92 6.05 13.39
C LEU A 174 12.54 6.10 14.03
N ASP A 175 12.14 7.30 14.42
CA ASP A 175 10.82 7.58 14.93
C ASP A 175 10.03 8.32 13.85
N ILE A 176 8.81 7.84 13.60
CA ILE A 176 7.90 8.44 12.64
C ILE A 176 6.65 8.81 13.42
N GLU A 177 6.41 10.09 13.61
CA GLU A 177 5.30 10.66 14.36
C GLU A 177 4.20 11.13 13.40
N ILE A 178 2.98 11.38 13.90
CA ILE A 178 1.89 11.89 13.07
C ILE A 178 1.78 13.40 13.28
N ALA A 179 1.73 14.18 12.19
CA ALA A 179 1.68 15.64 12.26
C ALA A 179 0.43 16.18 13.01
N GLU A 180 -0.65 15.40 13.11
CA GLU A 180 -1.85 15.72 13.90
C GLU A 180 -1.59 15.78 15.42
N ASP A 181 -0.52 15.15 15.92
CA ASP A 181 -0.20 15.09 17.36
C ASP A 181 0.47 16.39 17.90
N LEU A 182 0.69 17.40 17.06
CA LEU A 182 1.33 18.69 17.43
C LEU A 182 0.34 19.85 17.64
N ARG A 183 -0.97 19.59 17.63
CA ARG A 183 -2.01 20.58 17.95
C ARG A 183 -2.61 20.38 19.35
N ALA A 184 -1.79 19.97 20.32
CA ALA A 184 -2.14 19.91 21.74
C ALA A 184 -1.28 20.88 22.54
#